data_AF-A0AAD7K9A4-F1
#
_entry.id   AF-A0AAD7K9A4-F1
#
_cell.length_a   1.000
_cell.length_b   1.000
_cell.length_c   1.000
_cell.angle_alpha   90.00
_cell.angle_beta   90.00
_cell.angle_gamma   90.00
#
_symmetry.space_group_name_H-M   'P 1'
#
loop_
_entity.id
_entity.type
_entity.pdbx_description
1 polymer ?
#
loop_
_entity_poly.entity_id
_entity_poly.type
_entity_poly.pdbx_seq_one_letter_code
_entity_poly.pdbx_strand_id
1 'polypeptide(L)'
;MERRIIPWKSCHSADSEHAWVKGELIRYVRICSNEADFAKTRKDYAIRLHDRGYPGRWLQNVFDEVEYKAERPKVLKSPLPNGEGDGQELHLLKLTHNPIWDAIDLRPVWRDLDEASRDLGAGYPEFRFLASFKKPISLGDRFNKTNHNTLKTYHGRPA
;
A
#
# COMPACT_ATOMS: atom_id res chain seq x y z
N MET A 1 -3.75 -19.54 11.12
CA MET A 1 -4.20 -18.20 10.72
C MET A 1 -4.29 -18.19 9.20
N GLU A 2 -5.49 -18.37 8.65
CA GLU A 2 -5.71 -18.33 7.20
C GLU A 2 -5.56 -16.90 6.71
N ARG A 3 -4.52 -16.62 5.92
CA ARG A 3 -4.41 -15.34 5.22
C ARG A 3 -5.40 -15.35 4.07
N ARG A 4 -6.20 -14.29 3.95
CA ARG A 4 -7.14 -14.06 2.83
C ARG A 4 -6.34 -14.00 1.53
N ILE A 5 -6.41 -15.06 0.73
CA ILE A 5 -5.80 -15.14 -0.60
C ILE A 5 -6.93 -14.94 -1.62
N ILE A 6 -6.71 -14.05 -2.59
CA ILE A 6 -7.66 -13.73 -3.66
C ILE A 6 -7.77 -14.94 -4.61
N PRO A 7 -8.97 -15.39 -5.03
CA PRO A 7 -9.12 -16.40 -6.08
C PRO A 7 -8.93 -15.81 -7.50
N TRP A 8 -8.49 -16.60 -8.48
CA TRP A 8 -8.30 -16.11 -9.86
C TRP A 8 -9.56 -15.55 -10.53
N LYS A 9 -10.74 -16.07 -10.19
CA LYS A 9 -12.03 -15.60 -10.72
C LYS A 9 -12.61 -14.43 -9.91
N SER A 10 -11.76 -13.64 -9.25
CA SER A 10 -12.23 -12.50 -8.47
C SER A 10 -12.69 -11.35 -9.39
N CYS A 11 -13.37 -10.35 -8.81
CA CYS A 11 -13.74 -9.14 -9.53
C CYS A 11 -12.58 -8.11 -9.64
N HIS A 12 -11.36 -8.50 -9.27
CA HIS A 12 -10.20 -7.62 -9.32
C HIS A 12 -9.62 -7.54 -10.74
N SER A 13 -8.99 -6.41 -11.05
CA SER A 13 -8.24 -6.28 -12.31
C SER A 13 -6.98 -7.14 -12.28
N ALA A 14 -6.50 -7.56 -13.45
CA ALA A 14 -5.25 -8.32 -13.58
C ALA A 14 -4.06 -7.59 -12.93
N ASP A 15 -4.01 -6.25 -13.03
CA ASP A 15 -2.98 -5.44 -12.38
C ASP A 15 -3.06 -5.48 -10.86
N SER A 16 -4.28 -5.50 -10.30
CA SER A 16 -4.49 -5.59 -8.85
C SER A 16 -4.04 -6.96 -8.32
N GLU A 17 -4.37 -8.03 -9.04
CA GLU A 17 -3.95 -9.38 -8.69
C GLU A 17 -2.42 -9.54 -8.80
N HIS A 18 -1.83 -8.97 -9.87
CA HIS A 18 -0.38 -8.94 -10.08
C HIS A 18 0.33 -8.22 -8.92
N ALA A 19 -0.08 -6.99 -8.61
CA ALA A 19 0.50 -6.19 -7.54
C ALA A 19 0.36 -6.89 -6.17
N TRP A 20 -0.77 -7.56 -5.93
CA TRP A 20 -0.99 -8.32 -4.71
C TRP A 20 -0.05 -9.52 -4.59
N VAL A 21 0.09 -10.34 -5.65
CA VAL A 21 1.00 -11.49 -5.66
C VAL A 21 2.45 -11.03 -5.49
N LYS A 22 2.87 -10.01 -6.24
CA LYS A 22 4.21 -9.43 -6.17
C LYS A 22 4.52 -8.85 -4.78
N GLY A 23 3.59 -8.09 -4.21
CA GLY A 23 3.73 -7.52 -2.86
C GLY A 23 3.92 -8.59 -1.79
N GLU A 24 3.22 -9.73 -1.90
CA GLU A 24 3.37 -10.84 -0.97
C GLU A 24 4.73 -11.55 -1.15
N LEU A 25 5.24 -11.69 -2.39
CA LEU A 25 6.60 -12.19 -2.65
C LEU A 25 7.66 -11.28 -2.04
N ILE A 26 7.56 -9.97 -2.22
CA ILE A 26 8.44 -8.97 -1.60
C ILE A 26 8.38 -9.06 -0.07
N ARG A 27 7.18 -9.28 0.49
CA ARG A 27 7.01 -9.52 1.93
C ARG A 27 7.74 -10.78 2.38
N TYR A 28 7.74 -11.87 1.60
CA TYR A 28 8.52 -13.07 1.89
C TYR A 28 10.02 -12.79 1.86
N VAL A 29 10.53 -12.03 0.87
CA VAL A 29 11.94 -11.59 0.84
C VAL A 29 12.32 -10.82 2.12
N ARG A 30 11.39 -10.04 2.67
CA ARG A 30 11.63 -9.26 3.90
C ARG A 30 11.70 -10.14 5.15
N ILE A 31 10.78 -11.10 5.30
CA ILE A 31 10.67 -11.91 6.53
C ILE A 31 11.60 -13.11 6.56
N CYS A 32 11.99 -13.66 5.40
CA CYS A 32 12.90 -14.78 5.33
C CYS A 32 14.33 -14.30 5.60
N SER A 33 15.05 -14.99 6.47
CA SER A 33 16.42 -14.62 6.82
C SER A 33 17.44 -15.06 5.77
N ASN A 34 17.15 -16.14 5.04
CA ASN A 34 18.02 -16.68 3.99
C ASN A 34 17.22 -17.05 2.72
N GLU A 35 17.96 -17.29 1.63
CA GLU A 35 17.41 -17.59 0.31
C GLU A 35 16.71 -18.95 0.25
N ALA A 36 17.16 -19.94 1.03
CA ALA A 36 16.57 -21.28 1.04
C ALA A 36 15.16 -21.26 1.65
N ASP A 37 14.97 -20.54 2.74
CA ASP A 37 13.67 -20.33 3.38
C ASP A 37 12.72 -19.57 2.47
N PHE A 38 13.24 -18.57 1.75
CA PHE A 38 12.47 -17.86 0.74
C PHE A 38 12.06 -18.79 -0.41
N ALA A 39 12.97 -19.62 -0.94
CA ALA A 39 12.68 -20.55 -2.02
C ALA A 39 11.59 -21.56 -1.63
N LYS A 40 11.65 -22.10 -0.40
CA LYS A 40 10.61 -22.97 0.15
C LYS A 40 9.27 -22.23 0.22
N THR A 41 9.26 -21.04 0.81
CA THR A 41 8.04 -20.24 0.97
C THR A 41 7.44 -19.80 -0.36
N ARG A 42 8.28 -19.46 -1.35
CA ARG A 42 7.91 -19.15 -2.74
C ARG A 42 7.22 -20.34 -3.38
N LYS A 43 7.78 -21.55 -3.25
CA LYS A 43 7.18 -22.79 -3.77
C LYS A 43 5.81 -23.07 -3.14
N ASP A 44 5.72 -23.03 -1.81
CA ASP A 44 4.47 -23.27 -1.08
C ASP A 44 3.41 -22.21 -1.41
N TYR A 45 3.84 -20.98 -1.73
CA TYR A 45 2.94 -19.93 -2.19
C TYR A 45 2.43 -20.18 -3.61
N ALA A 46 3.30 -20.59 -4.54
CA ALA A 46 2.91 -20.95 -5.90
C ALA A 46 1.87 -22.07 -5.92
N ILE A 47 2.08 -23.13 -5.12
CA ILE A 47 1.11 -24.24 -5.00
C ILE A 47 -0.24 -23.73 -4.53
N ARG A 48 -0.26 -22.91 -3.46
CA ARG A 48 -1.50 -22.32 -2.93
C ARG A 48 -2.24 -21.42 -3.92
N LEU A 49 -1.53 -20.75 -4.83
CA LEU A 49 -2.15 -19.96 -5.89
C LEU A 49 -2.68 -20.86 -7.01
N HIS A 50 -1.92 -21.88 -7.40
CA HIS A 50 -2.36 -22.86 -8.37
C HIS A 50 -3.66 -23.55 -7.93
N ASP A 51 -3.74 -23.99 -6.67
CA ASP A 51 -4.95 -24.60 -6.09
C ASP A 51 -6.17 -23.67 -6.09
N ARG A 52 -5.95 -22.35 -6.23
CA ARG A 52 -7.00 -21.32 -6.34
C ARG A 52 -7.33 -20.93 -7.78
N GLY A 53 -6.77 -21.64 -8.75
CA GLY A 53 -7.08 -21.49 -10.17
C GLY A 53 -6.24 -20.47 -10.92
N TYR A 54 -5.13 -19.99 -10.35
CA TYR A 54 -4.23 -19.08 -11.07
C TYR A 54 -3.51 -19.83 -12.21
N PRO A 55 -3.46 -19.27 -13.44
CA PRO A 55 -2.77 -19.89 -14.56
C PRO A 55 -1.26 -20.00 -14.32
N GLY A 56 -0.68 -21.17 -14.58
CA GLY A 56 0.74 -21.42 -14.34
C GLY A 56 1.69 -20.46 -15.08
N ARG A 57 1.40 -20.15 -16.36
CA ARG A 57 2.19 -19.18 -17.14
C ARG A 57 2.12 -17.77 -16.55
N TRP A 58 0.94 -17.37 -16.09
CA TRP A 58 0.76 -16.06 -15.46
C TRP A 58 1.56 -15.98 -14.16
N LEU A 59 1.47 -17.01 -13.30
CA LEU A 59 2.24 -17.08 -12.07
C LEU A 59 3.74 -17.03 -12.32
N GLN A 60 4.23 -17.76 -13.32
CA GLN A 60 5.64 -17.78 -13.67
C GLN A 60 6.15 -16.37 -14.00
N ASN A 61 5.42 -15.63 -14.85
CA ASN A 61 5.77 -14.25 -15.18
C ASN A 61 5.89 -13.36 -13.93
N VAL A 62 4.91 -13.41 -13.02
CA VAL A 62 4.95 -12.59 -11.78
C VAL A 62 6.07 -13.03 -10.84
N PHE A 63 6.31 -14.34 -10.73
CA PHE A 63 7.31 -14.89 -9.84
C PHE A 63 8.73 -14.61 -10.32
N ASP A 64 8.96 -14.50 -11.63
CA ASP A 64 10.26 -14.21 -12.22
C ASP A 64 10.66 -12.72 -12.06
N GLU A 65 9.70 -11.84 -11.74
CA GLU A 65 9.98 -10.45 -11.40
C GLU A 65 10.62 -10.25 -10.01
N VAL A 66 10.59 -11.28 -9.15
CA VAL A 66 11.05 -11.17 -7.76
C VAL A 66 12.19 -12.15 -7.48
N GLU A 67 13.41 -11.62 -7.45
CA GLU A 67 14.60 -12.36 -7.08
C GLU A 67 15.08 -11.99 -5.68
N TYR A 68 15.36 -12.99 -4.83
CA TYR A 68 15.74 -12.77 -3.43
C TYR A 68 16.97 -11.85 -3.30
N LYS A 69 18.06 -12.16 -4.02
CA LYS A 69 19.33 -11.41 -3.90
C LYS A 69 19.20 -9.96 -4.37
N ALA A 70 18.42 -9.72 -5.43
CA ALA A 70 18.20 -8.39 -5.96
C ALA A 70 17.28 -7.55 -5.05
N GLU A 71 16.24 -8.16 -4.49
CA GLU A 71 15.22 -7.45 -3.71
C GLU A 71 15.59 -7.30 -2.22
N ARG A 72 16.31 -8.25 -1.64
CA ARG A 72 16.70 -8.24 -0.22
C ARG A 72 17.33 -6.92 0.25
N PRO A 73 18.35 -6.35 -0.43
CA PRO A 73 18.93 -5.09 0.00
C PRO A 73 17.94 -3.91 -0.14
N LYS A 74 17.00 -3.96 -1.10
CA LYS A 74 16.00 -2.91 -1.31
C LYS A 74 14.95 -2.91 -0.21
N VAL A 75 14.43 -4.09 0.15
CA VAL A 75 13.35 -4.23 1.14
C VAL A 75 13.83 -4.07 2.59
N LEU A 76 15.12 -4.25 2.84
CA LEU A 76 15.74 -4.06 4.15
C LEU A 76 16.18 -2.62 4.40
N LYS A 77 16.44 -1.85 3.35
CA LYS A 77 16.58 -0.40 3.48
C LYS A 77 15.23 0.14 3.94
N SER A 78 15.12 0.47 5.22
CA SER A 78 14.10 1.44 5.64
C SER A 78 14.27 2.66 4.74
N PRO A 79 13.19 3.25 4.21
CA PRO A 79 13.29 4.62 3.72
C PRO A 79 13.92 5.41 4.86
N LEU A 80 15.10 5.97 4.62
CA LEU A 80 15.76 6.82 5.61
C LEU A 80 14.72 7.86 6.03
N PRO A 81 14.49 8.07 7.34
CA PRO A 81 13.85 9.29 7.77
C PRO A 81 14.87 10.41 7.50
N ASN A 82 14.73 11.03 6.33
CA ASN A 82 15.43 12.23 5.86
C ASN A 82 16.90 12.05 5.42
N GLY A 83 17.22 12.67 4.28
CA GLY A 83 18.58 13.05 3.88
C GLY A 83 19.02 12.45 2.54
N GLU A 84 19.05 13.30 1.50
CA GLU A 84 19.70 13.09 0.19
C GLU A 84 18.98 12.16 -0.82
N GLY A 85 17.66 12.33 -0.93
CA GLY A 85 16.95 12.02 -2.18
C GLY A 85 17.03 13.22 -3.11
N ASP A 86 17.39 13.00 -4.37
CA ASP A 86 17.45 13.96 -5.46
C ASP A 86 16.26 14.93 -5.45
N GLY A 87 16.47 16.15 -4.94
CA GLY A 87 15.74 17.41 -5.17
C GLY A 87 14.21 17.49 -5.06
N GLN A 88 13.47 16.40 -4.86
CA GLN A 88 12.04 16.35 -5.13
C GLN A 88 11.26 16.07 -3.84
N GLU A 89 10.94 17.14 -3.12
CA GLU A 89 10.11 17.10 -1.93
C GLU A 89 8.64 16.82 -2.33
N LEU A 90 8.15 15.61 -1.99
CA LEU A 90 6.75 15.23 -2.25
C LEU A 90 5.86 15.73 -1.10
N HIS A 91 4.99 16.69 -1.40
CA HIS A 91 4.04 17.21 -0.42
C HIS A 91 2.74 16.40 -0.44
N LEU A 92 2.52 15.63 0.64
CA LEU A 92 1.32 14.83 0.81
C LEU A 92 0.21 15.62 1.52
N LEU A 93 -0.84 15.99 0.78
CA LEU A 93 -2.03 16.61 1.34
C LEU A 93 -2.97 15.53 1.88
N LYS A 94 -3.13 15.48 3.20
CA LYS A 94 -4.09 14.58 3.85
C LYS A 94 -5.46 15.25 3.91
N LEU A 95 -6.34 14.86 2.99
CA LEU A 95 -7.69 15.39 2.87
C LEU A 95 -8.72 14.35 3.34
N THR A 96 -9.88 14.83 3.78
CA THR A 96 -11.05 13.96 4.00
C THR A 96 -11.95 14.07 2.79
N HIS A 97 -12.24 12.94 2.13
CA HIS A 97 -13.13 12.91 0.97
C HIS A 97 -14.50 13.51 1.30
N ASN A 98 -14.93 14.47 0.49
CA ASN A 98 -16.28 15.02 0.49
C ASN A 98 -16.99 14.55 -0.79
N PRO A 99 -18.16 13.90 -0.71
CA PRO A 99 -18.91 13.44 -1.89
C PRO A 99 -19.23 14.54 -2.91
N ILE A 100 -19.27 15.81 -2.48
CA ILE A 100 -19.43 16.96 -3.38
C ILE A 100 -18.30 17.03 -4.42
N TRP A 101 -17.11 16.51 -4.08
CA TRP A 101 -15.94 16.51 -4.94
C TRP A 101 -16.09 15.64 -6.20
N ASP A 102 -16.98 14.65 -6.18
CA ASP A 102 -17.28 13.83 -7.35
C ASP A 102 -18.09 14.60 -8.40
N ALA A 103 -18.72 15.70 -8.00
CA ALA A 103 -19.58 16.54 -8.84
C ALA A 103 -18.92 17.85 -9.28
N ILE A 104 -17.67 18.12 -8.87
CA ILE A 104 -16.97 19.37 -9.21
C ILE A 104 -15.61 19.11 -9.85
N ASP A 105 -15.22 20.00 -10.76
CA ASP A 105 -13.89 19.98 -11.34
C ASP A 105 -12.89 20.64 -10.39
N LEU A 106 -11.99 19.83 -9.82
CA LEU A 106 -10.94 20.31 -8.91
C LEU A 106 -9.68 20.82 -9.65
N ARG A 107 -9.59 20.67 -10.98
CA ARG A 107 -8.42 21.14 -11.76
C ARG A 107 -8.07 22.61 -11.52
N PRO A 108 -9.03 23.56 -11.43
CA PRO A 108 -8.72 24.95 -11.11
C PRO A 108 -8.07 25.10 -9.74
N VAL A 109 -8.59 24.40 -8.72
CA VAL A 109 -8.04 24.44 -7.36
C VAL A 109 -6.59 23.96 -7.33
N TRP A 110 -6.28 22.88 -8.07
CA TRP A 110 -4.91 22.37 -8.15
C TRP A 110 -3.95 23.33 -8.87
N ARG A 111 -4.44 24.02 -9.91
CA ARG A 111 -3.66 25.04 -10.63
C ARG A 111 -3.37 26.26 -9.73
N ASP A 112 -4.38 26.75 -9.02
CA ASP A 112 -4.24 27.92 -8.16
C ASP A 112 -3.33 27.60 -6.97
N LEU A 113 -3.34 26.36 -6.47
CA LEU A 113 -2.41 25.88 -5.45
C LEU A 113 -0.96 25.83 -5.96
N ASP A 114 -0.76 25.36 -7.20
CA ASP A 114 0.55 25.33 -7.86
C ASP A 114 1.10 26.76 -8.07
N GLU A 115 0.26 27.69 -8.50
CA GLU A 115 0.60 29.11 -8.65
C GLU A 115 0.97 29.75 -7.30
N ALA A 116 0.13 29.57 -6.27
CA ALA A 116 0.42 30.08 -4.92
C ALA A 116 1.71 29.49 -4.32
N SER A 117 2.01 28.22 -4.63
CA SER A 117 3.26 27.57 -4.19
C SER A 117 4.49 28.20 -4.83
N ARG A 118 4.40 28.57 -6.12
CA ARG A 118 5.48 29.31 -6.83
C ARG A 118 5.70 30.69 -6.22
N ASP A 119 4.63 31.43 -5.98
CA ASP A 119 4.69 32.80 -5.45
C ASP A 119 5.33 32.88 -4.06
N LEU A 120 5.14 31.85 -3.23
CA LEU A 120 5.71 31.77 -1.88
C LEU A 120 7.19 31.35 -1.86
N GLY A 121 7.84 31.16 -3.02
CA GLY A 121 9.22 30.67 -3.10
C GLY A 121 9.37 29.21 -2.68
N ALA A 122 8.25 28.51 -2.47
CA ALA A 122 8.17 27.07 -2.20
C ALA A 122 7.80 26.31 -3.48
N GLY A 123 8.22 26.81 -4.65
CA GLY A 123 7.88 26.25 -5.95
C GLY A 123 9.14 25.99 -6.77
N TYR A 124 9.86 24.92 -6.42
CA TYR A 124 10.77 24.26 -7.34
C TYR A 124 9.93 23.66 -8.50
N PRO A 125 10.46 23.56 -9.72
CA PRO A 125 9.76 22.96 -10.87
C PRO A 125 9.37 21.48 -10.66
N GLU A 126 9.77 20.89 -9.53
CA GLU A 126 9.64 19.49 -9.16
C GLU A 126 8.53 19.24 -8.11
N PHE A 127 7.84 20.27 -7.59
CA PHE A 127 6.80 20.10 -6.55
C PHE A 127 5.62 19.28 -7.08
N ARG A 128 5.47 18.05 -6.57
CA ARG A 128 4.30 17.22 -6.82
C ARG A 128 3.43 17.18 -5.58
N PHE A 129 2.24 17.78 -5.64
CA PHE A 129 1.22 17.58 -4.63
C PHE A 129 0.56 16.22 -4.84
N LEU A 130 0.60 15.36 -3.82
CA LEU A 130 -0.19 14.13 -3.80
C LEU A 130 -1.33 14.30 -2.79
N ALA A 131 -2.57 14.21 -3.26
CA ALA A 131 -3.74 14.21 -2.40
C ALA A 131 -4.05 12.78 -1.92
N SER A 132 -4.00 12.56 -0.61
CA SER A 132 -4.51 11.34 0.01
C SER A 132 -5.90 11.62 0.59
N PHE A 133 -6.90 10.94 0.05
CA PHE A 133 -8.28 11.09 0.48
C PHE A 133 -8.64 9.99 1.49
N LYS A 134 -8.86 10.40 2.74
CA LYS A 134 -9.44 9.51 3.75
C LYS A 134 -10.96 9.48 3.59
N LYS A 135 -11.57 8.30 3.75
CA LYS A 135 -13.03 8.18 3.83
C LYS A 135 -13.57 9.03 4.99
N PRO A 136 -14.70 9.74 4.81
CA PRO A 136 -15.36 10.44 5.89
C PRO A 136 -15.71 9.43 7.00
N ILE A 137 -15.44 9.82 8.24
CA ILE A 137 -15.71 8.98 9.42
C ILE A 137 -17.15 9.25 9.84
N SER A 138 -18.03 8.26 9.73
CA SER A 138 -19.41 8.39 10.21
C SER A 138 -19.47 8.44 11.74
N LEU A 139 -20.58 8.92 12.30
CA LEU A 139 -20.82 8.83 13.75
C LEU A 139 -20.78 7.37 14.23
N GLY A 140 -21.27 6.42 13.42
CA GLY A 140 -21.20 4.99 13.70
C GLY A 140 -19.77 4.48 13.81
N ASP A 141 -18.87 4.90 12.92
CA ASP A 141 -17.45 4.53 12.98
C ASP A 141 -16.79 5.06 14.26
N ARG A 142 -17.16 6.27 14.69
CA ARG A 142 -16.68 6.85 15.95
C ARG A 142 -17.19 6.06 17.15
N PHE A 143 -18.49 5.73 17.19
CA PHE A 143 -19.06 4.94 18.27
C PHE A 143 -18.49 3.52 18.33
N ASN A 144 -18.32 2.86 17.18
CA ASN A 144 -17.71 1.53 17.13
C ASN A 144 -16.27 1.54 17.63
N LYS A 145 -15.49 2.57 17.27
CA LYS A 145 -14.12 2.73 17.79
C LYS A 145 -14.11 2.96 19.30
N THR A 146 -15.00 3.82 19.81
CA THR A 146 -15.13 4.08 21.24
C THR A 146 -15.54 2.81 21.99
N ASN A 147 -16.59 2.11 21.54
CA ASN A 147 -17.07 0.86 22.14
C ASN A 147 -15.97 -0.20 22.16
N HIS A 148 -15.25 -0.38 21.06
CA HIS A 148 -14.14 -1.31 20.99
C HIS A 148 -13.00 -0.97 21.96
N ASN A 149 -12.66 0.33 22.11
CA ASN A 149 -11.64 0.76 23.08
C ASN A 149 -12.11 0.53 24.52
N THR A 150 -13.38 0.87 24.82
CA THR A 150 -14.00 0.60 26.12
C THR A 150 -13.96 -0.88 26.46
N LEU A 151 -14.38 -1.75 25.53
CA LEU A 151 -14.34 -3.20 25.73
C LEU A 151 -12.92 -3.71 25.96
N LYS A 152 -11.92 -3.21 25.22
CA LYS A 152 -10.51 -3.55 25.46
C LYS A 152 -10.02 -3.14 26.84
N THR A 153 -10.43 -1.97 27.34
CA THR A 153 -10.09 -1.52 28.70
C THR A 153 -10.78 -2.38 29.76
N TYR A 154 -12.03 -2.78 29.54
CA TYR A 154 -12.76 -3.67 30.45
C TYR A 154 -12.16 -5.08 30.51
N HIS A 155 -11.82 -5.67 29.36
CA HIS A 155 -11.20 -7.00 29.29
C HIS A 155 -9.70 -7.03 29.65
N GLY A 156 -9.07 -5.86 29.75
CA GLY A 156 -7.66 -5.70 30.11
C GLY A 156 -7.40 -5.46 31.61
N ARG A 157 -8.44 -5.37 32.45
CA ARG A 157 -8.29 -5.36 33.91
C ARG A 157 -8.37 -6.78 34.46
N PRO A 158 -7.35 -7.31 35.16
CA PRO A 158 -7.53 -8.49 35.98
C PRO A 158 -8.49 -8.13 37.13
N ALA A 159 -9.37 -9.08 37.49
CA ALA A 159 -10.33 -8.97 38.58
C ALA A 159 -9.63 -8.71 39.93
#